data_AF-A0AAN6EJ80-F1
#
_entry.id   AF-A0AAN6EJ80-F1
#
_cell.length_a   1.000
_cell.length_b   1.000
_cell.length_c   1.000
_cell.angle_alpha   90.00
_cell.angle_beta   90.00
_cell.angle_gamma   90.00
#
_symmetry.space_group_name_H-M   'P 1'
#
loop_
_entity.id
_entity.type
_entity.pdbx_description
1 polymer ?
#
loop_
_entity_poly.entity_id
_entity_poly.type
_entity_poly.pdbx_seq_one_letter_code
_entity_poly.pdbx_strand_id
1 'polypeptide(L)'
;MYSVARSGQDGYHHRTEANKKIYRIANGSDESSAKTEQDLTQKSITPLGGFPHYGEVKEDFVIIKGSCVGVKKRVLTLRKSLRVHTKRSALEKVEVKFIDTSSKFGHGRFQTKNEKNAFMGTLKKDIASA
;
A
#
# COMPACT_ATOMS: atom_id res chain seq x y z
N MET A 1 -9.32 -22.29 38.17
CA MET A 1 -8.96 -20.87 38.06
C MET A 1 -8.56 -20.57 36.62
N TYR A 2 -9.17 -19.57 35.97
CA TYR A 2 -9.02 -19.30 34.53
C TYR A 2 -7.89 -18.32 34.19
N SER A 3 -7.31 -17.65 35.19
CA SER A 3 -6.33 -16.57 35.02
C SER A 3 -4.90 -17.04 34.72
N VAL A 4 -4.56 -18.30 34.98
CA VAL A 4 -3.23 -18.86 34.68
C VAL A 4 -3.14 -19.12 33.18
N ALA A 5 -2.15 -18.54 32.51
CA ALA A 5 -1.92 -18.71 31.07
C ALA A 5 -1.69 -20.18 30.70
N ARG A 6 -2.31 -20.63 29.60
CA ARG A 6 -2.22 -21.99 29.06
C ARG A 6 -2.10 -21.94 27.54
N SER A 7 -1.62 -23.03 26.94
CA SER A 7 -1.67 -23.20 25.49
C SER A 7 -3.12 -23.23 24.98
N GLY A 8 -3.31 -22.80 23.74
CA GLY A 8 -4.62 -22.71 23.10
C GLY A 8 -4.52 -22.03 21.75
N GLN A 9 -5.68 -21.73 21.17
CA GLN A 9 -5.77 -21.03 19.88
C GLN A 9 -5.19 -19.62 19.98
N ASP A 10 -4.25 -19.29 19.10
CA ASP A 10 -3.76 -17.92 18.89
C ASP A 10 -3.89 -17.51 17.43
N GLY A 11 -4.81 -16.59 17.15
CA GLY A 11 -5.09 -16.08 15.82
C GLY A 11 -6.53 -16.31 15.36
N TYR A 12 -6.89 -15.69 14.24
CA TYR A 12 -8.25 -15.65 13.70
C TYR A 12 -9.31 -14.99 14.62
N HIS A 13 -8.85 -14.18 15.57
CA HIS A 13 -9.74 -13.38 16.41
C HIS A 13 -10.28 -12.16 15.66
N HIS A 14 -11.58 -11.88 15.81
CA HIS A 14 -12.16 -10.62 15.35
C HIS A 14 -11.61 -9.46 16.18
N ARG A 15 -11.17 -8.39 15.52
CA ARG A 15 -10.61 -7.20 16.15
C ARG A 15 -11.27 -5.96 15.58
N THR A 16 -11.47 -4.95 16.42
CA THR A 16 -11.89 -3.61 15.99
C THR A 16 -10.76 -2.64 16.27
N GLU A 17 -10.07 -2.21 15.23
CA GLU A 17 -9.09 -1.14 15.32
C GLU A 17 -9.76 0.22 15.10
N ALA A 18 -9.36 1.22 15.88
CA ALA A 18 -9.96 2.56 15.83
C ALA A 18 -8.92 3.62 15.41
N ASN A 19 -9.43 4.76 14.94
CA ASN A 19 -8.66 5.99 14.71
C ASN A 19 -7.54 5.85 13.66
N LYS A 20 -7.75 5.03 12.64
CA LYS A 20 -6.82 4.89 11.51
C LYS A 20 -7.04 6.05 10.53
N LYS A 21 -6.00 6.85 10.32
CA LYS A 21 -6.06 8.02 9.44
C LYS A 21 -5.96 7.59 7.98
N ILE A 22 -6.80 8.15 7.12
CA ILE A 22 -6.72 7.96 5.67
C ILE A 22 -5.78 9.03 5.11
N TYR A 23 -4.82 8.61 4.29
CA TYR A 23 -3.87 9.50 3.61
C TYR A 23 -4.28 9.82 2.18
N ARG A 24 -4.89 8.87 1.48
CA ARG A 24 -5.32 9.05 0.09
C ARG A 24 -6.50 8.13 -0.21
N ILE A 25 -7.42 8.63 -1.03
CA ILE A 25 -8.45 7.86 -1.72
C ILE A 25 -8.24 8.18 -3.19
N ALA A 26 -8.09 7.18 -4.04
CA ALA A 26 -7.81 7.36 -5.45
C ALA A 26 -8.28 6.15 -6.25
N ASN A 27 -8.41 6.33 -7.56
CA ASN A 27 -8.75 5.26 -8.49
C ASN A 27 -7.48 4.48 -8.88
N GLY A 28 -7.53 3.15 -8.74
CA GLY A 28 -6.43 2.26 -9.12
C GLY A 28 -6.23 2.12 -10.63
N SER A 29 -7.26 2.41 -11.45
CA SER A 29 -7.15 2.36 -12.91
C SER A 29 -6.31 3.50 -13.47
N ASP A 30 -6.15 4.58 -12.71
CA ASP A 30 -5.38 5.74 -13.14
C ASP A 30 -3.87 5.44 -13.03
N GLU A 31 -3.17 5.55 -14.17
CA GLU A 31 -1.72 5.35 -14.26
C GLU A 31 -0.92 6.39 -13.45
N SER A 32 -1.58 7.45 -12.98
CA SER A 32 -1.00 8.51 -12.14
C SER A 32 -1.45 8.45 -10.67
N SER A 33 -2.08 7.35 -10.24
CA SER A 33 -2.62 7.21 -8.88
C SER A 33 -1.60 7.34 -7.74
N ALA A 34 -0.31 7.08 -8.00
CA ALA A 34 0.79 7.30 -7.05
C ALA A 34 1.62 8.57 -7.30
N LYS A 35 1.25 9.38 -8.30
CA LYS A 35 1.83 10.71 -8.55
C LYS A 35 1.46 11.68 -7.42
N THR A 36 2.31 12.65 -7.16
CA THR A 36 2.02 13.74 -6.21
C THR A 36 2.34 15.09 -6.86
N GLU A 37 2.03 16.19 -6.18
CA GLU A 37 2.40 17.53 -6.67
C GLU A 37 3.92 17.73 -6.72
N GLN A 38 4.65 17.05 -5.82
CA GLN A 38 6.11 17.16 -5.70
C GLN A 38 6.86 16.10 -6.51
N ASP A 39 6.23 14.94 -6.71
CA ASP A 39 6.77 13.83 -7.49
C ASP A 39 5.93 13.67 -8.76
N LEU A 40 6.46 14.22 -9.85
CA LEU A 40 5.80 14.26 -11.15
C LEU A 40 5.91 12.94 -11.94
N THR A 41 6.59 11.93 -11.40
CA THR A 41 6.74 10.63 -12.08
C THR A 41 5.37 9.98 -12.32
N GLN A 42 5.15 9.49 -13.54
CA GLN A 42 3.94 8.72 -13.86
C GLN A 42 4.09 7.31 -13.31
N LYS A 43 3.35 7.03 -12.24
CA LYS A 43 3.35 5.74 -11.57
C LYS A 43 2.00 5.46 -10.93
N SER A 44 1.59 4.21 -11.03
CA SER A 44 0.41 3.66 -10.36
C SER A 44 0.76 3.19 -8.95
N ILE A 45 -0.24 2.97 -8.11
CA ILE A 45 -0.03 2.47 -6.74
C ILE A 45 0.58 1.07 -6.68
N THR A 46 0.45 0.29 -7.75
CA THR A 46 1.01 -1.06 -7.83
C THR A 46 2.53 -1.02 -7.93
N PRO A 47 3.27 -1.60 -6.97
CA PRO A 47 4.73 -1.61 -7.03
C PRO A 47 5.23 -2.47 -8.19
N LEU A 48 6.49 -2.30 -8.58
CA LEU A 48 7.10 -3.11 -9.63
C LEU A 48 7.00 -4.61 -9.33
N GLY A 49 6.33 -5.34 -10.22
CA GLY A 49 6.04 -6.77 -10.05
C GLY A 49 4.76 -7.10 -9.28
N GLY A 50 4.02 -6.08 -8.82
CA GLY A 50 2.77 -6.22 -8.08
C GLY A 50 2.96 -6.38 -6.57
N PHE A 51 1.85 -6.37 -5.83
CA PHE A 51 1.88 -6.60 -4.39
C PHE A 51 2.11 -8.10 -4.09
N PRO A 52 3.13 -8.47 -3.29
CA PRO A 52 3.43 -9.87 -3.02
C PRO A 52 2.26 -10.58 -2.35
N HIS A 53 1.83 -11.72 -2.90
CA HIS A 53 0.66 -12.50 -2.47
C HIS A 53 -0.69 -11.78 -2.57
N TYR A 54 -0.77 -10.65 -3.28
CA TYR A 54 -2.03 -9.98 -3.62
C TYR A 54 -2.22 -9.93 -5.13
N GLY A 55 -1.39 -9.15 -5.83
CA GLY A 55 -1.50 -8.89 -7.26
C GLY A 55 -1.49 -7.38 -7.57
N GLU A 56 -2.16 -7.02 -8.65
CA GLU A 56 -2.34 -5.64 -9.09
C GLU A 56 -3.62 -5.04 -8.47
N VAL A 57 -3.61 -3.73 -8.25
CA VAL A 57 -4.74 -2.93 -7.76
C VAL A 57 -5.24 -2.12 -8.94
N LYS A 58 -6.38 -2.53 -9.51
CA LYS A 58 -7.01 -1.88 -10.67
C LYS A 58 -8.23 -1.04 -10.29
N GLU A 59 -8.76 -1.27 -9.10
CA GLU A 59 -9.97 -0.61 -8.58
C GLU A 59 -9.59 0.53 -7.62
N ASP A 60 -10.60 1.31 -7.24
CA ASP A 60 -10.51 2.31 -6.19
C ASP A 60 -9.88 1.76 -4.90
N PHE A 61 -9.01 2.56 -4.29
CA PHE A 61 -8.28 2.16 -3.10
C PHE A 61 -8.17 3.28 -2.08
N VAL A 62 -7.85 2.86 -0.86
CA VAL A 62 -7.61 3.75 0.29
C VAL A 62 -6.23 3.45 0.86
N ILE A 63 -5.42 4.49 1.07
CA ILE A 63 -4.16 4.40 1.82
C ILE A 63 -4.42 4.78 3.27
N ILE A 64 -4.08 3.87 4.17
CA ILE A 64 -4.25 4.04 5.62
C ILE A 64 -2.88 4.23 6.28
N LYS A 65 -2.84 5.06 7.32
CA LYS A 65 -1.67 5.19 8.20
C LYS A 65 -1.42 3.89 8.97
N GLY A 66 -0.26 3.28 8.73
CA GLY A 66 0.22 2.11 9.47
C GLY A 66 -0.34 0.80 8.91
N SER A 67 -0.57 -0.18 9.78
CA SER A 67 -1.11 -1.50 9.43
C SER A 67 -2.60 -1.64 9.75
N CYS A 68 -3.20 -2.72 9.26
CA CYS A 68 -4.54 -3.18 9.62
C CYS A 68 -4.51 -4.67 9.96
N VAL A 69 -5.54 -5.14 10.67
CA VAL A 69 -5.68 -6.56 11.01
C VAL A 69 -5.90 -7.38 9.76
N GLY A 70 -5.11 -8.44 9.55
CA GLY A 70 -5.25 -9.18 8.31
C GLY A 70 -3.99 -9.84 7.82
N VAL A 71 -4.19 -10.95 7.11
CA VAL A 71 -3.29 -11.31 6.03
C VAL A 71 -3.72 -10.57 4.77
N LYS A 72 -2.84 -10.46 3.79
CA LYS A 72 -3.16 -9.92 2.46
C LYS A 72 -4.35 -10.67 1.87
N LYS A 73 -5.21 -9.98 1.09
CA LYS A 73 -6.49 -10.48 0.52
C LYS A 73 -7.65 -10.67 1.51
N ARG A 74 -7.46 -10.47 2.82
CA ARG A 74 -8.58 -10.53 3.78
C ARG A 74 -9.53 -9.35 3.54
N VAL A 75 -10.83 -9.64 3.44
CA VAL A 75 -11.87 -8.61 3.38
C VAL A 75 -11.94 -7.86 4.71
N LEU A 76 -12.03 -6.54 4.64
CA LEU A 76 -12.15 -5.66 5.80
C LEU A 76 -13.38 -4.78 5.68
N THR A 77 -14.05 -4.53 6.80
CA THR A 77 -15.16 -3.59 6.88
C THR A 77 -14.65 -2.26 7.44
N LEU A 78 -14.72 -1.20 6.64
CA LEU A 78 -14.37 0.15 7.07
C LEU A 78 -15.61 0.84 7.63
N ARG A 79 -15.57 1.25 8.90
CA ARG A 79 -16.67 1.97 9.56
C ARG A 79 -16.23 3.38 9.93
N LYS A 80 -17.12 4.36 9.76
CA LYS A 80 -16.93 5.70 10.33
C LYS A 80 -16.76 5.62 11.86
N SER A 81 -16.03 6.59 12.40
CA SER A 81 -15.87 6.70 13.85
C SER A 81 -17.22 6.95 14.53
N LEU A 82 -17.40 6.36 15.71
CA LEU A 82 -18.58 6.59 16.56
C LEU A 82 -18.52 7.95 17.28
N ARG A 83 -17.35 8.57 17.33
CA ARG A 83 -17.12 9.87 17.99
C ARG A 83 -16.47 10.84 17.01
N VAL A 84 -16.86 12.11 17.11
CA VAL A 84 -16.19 13.19 16.38
C VAL A 84 -14.76 13.32 16.88
N HIS A 85 -13.79 13.31 15.96
CA HIS A 85 -12.39 13.47 16.31
C HIS A 85 -12.03 14.96 16.43
N THR A 86 -11.62 15.39 17.62
CA THR A 86 -11.21 16.78 17.89
C THR A 86 -9.70 16.95 18.06
N LYS A 87 -8.95 15.84 18.13
CA LYS A 87 -7.50 15.88 18.31
C LYS A 87 -6.82 16.49 17.09
N ARG A 88 -5.81 17.35 17.31
CA ARG A 88 -5.02 17.99 16.24
C ARG A 88 -4.46 16.99 15.23
N SER A 89 -3.97 15.84 15.69
CA SER A 89 -3.46 14.78 14.80
C SER A 89 -4.51 14.17 13.87
N ALA A 90 -5.77 14.16 14.29
CA ALA A 90 -6.88 13.67 13.47
C ALA A 90 -7.35 14.72 12.45
N LEU A 91 -7.29 16.00 12.81
CA LEU A 91 -7.73 17.13 11.97
C LEU A 91 -6.66 17.64 11.00
N GLU A 92 -5.40 17.26 11.19
CA GLU A 92 -4.32 17.63 10.29
C GLU A 92 -4.60 17.20 8.85
N LYS A 93 -4.51 18.15 7.91
CA LYS A 93 -4.54 17.89 6.47
C LYS A 93 -3.24 17.22 6.06
N VAL A 94 -3.32 16.09 5.35
CA VAL A 94 -2.15 15.31 4.95
C VAL A 94 -1.85 15.58 3.49
N GLU A 95 -0.68 16.15 3.22
CA GLU A 95 -0.13 16.30 1.87
C GLU A 95 0.94 15.23 1.68
N VAL A 96 0.66 14.27 0.79
CA VAL A 96 1.60 13.18 0.49
C VAL A 96 2.59 13.66 -0.55
N LYS A 97 3.88 13.68 -0.18
CA LYS A 97 4.97 14.14 -1.05
C LYS A 97 5.51 13.05 -1.97
N PHE A 98 5.62 11.83 -1.47
CA PHE A 98 6.17 10.70 -2.20
C PHE A 98 5.45 9.42 -1.83
N ILE A 99 5.20 8.58 -2.85
CA ILE A 99 4.68 7.22 -2.69
C ILE A 99 5.67 6.28 -3.35
N ASP A 100 6.15 5.30 -2.58
CA ASP A 100 7.13 4.34 -3.04
C ASP A 100 6.47 3.21 -3.84
N THR A 101 6.83 3.11 -5.13
CA THR A 101 6.38 2.07 -6.07
C THR A 101 7.49 1.08 -6.40
N SER A 102 8.58 1.11 -5.62
CA SER A 102 9.63 0.11 -5.73
C SER A 102 9.14 -1.31 -5.45
N SER A 103 9.79 -2.28 -6.10
CA SER A 103 9.48 -3.70 -5.91
C SER A 103 9.47 -4.09 -4.43
N LYS A 104 8.46 -4.88 -4.06
CA LYS A 104 8.37 -5.52 -2.73
C LYS A 104 8.77 -6.99 -2.75
N PHE A 105 9.21 -7.48 -3.91
CA PHE A 105 9.93 -8.73 -4.04
C PHE A 105 11.43 -8.43 -3.86
N GLY A 106 11.96 -8.77 -2.68
CA GLY A 106 13.34 -8.44 -2.29
C GLY A 106 13.54 -6.96 -1.96
N HIS A 107 14.74 -6.44 -2.24
CA HIS A 107 15.10 -5.03 -2.02
C HIS A 107 14.86 -4.21 -3.30
N GLY A 108 13.78 -3.44 -3.32
CA GLY A 108 13.42 -2.57 -4.45
C GLY A 108 14.35 -1.37 -4.59
N ARG A 109 14.91 -1.17 -5.80
CA ARG A 109 15.79 -0.03 -6.13
C ARG A 109 15.17 0.98 -7.09
N PHE A 110 14.31 0.52 -8.00
CA PHE A 110 13.72 1.35 -9.06
C PHE A 110 12.25 1.62 -8.77
N GLN A 111 11.75 2.81 -9.08
CA GLN A 111 10.35 3.19 -8.91
C GLN A 111 9.51 2.81 -10.14
N THR A 112 10.12 2.88 -11.32
CA THR A 112 9.46 2.58 -12.60
C THR A 112 10.22 1.52 -13.41
N LYS A 113 9.52 0.86 -14.34
CA LYS A 113 10.15 -0.07 -15.28
C LYS A 113 11.15 0.66 -16.19
N ASN A 114 10.82 1.90 -16.57
CA ASN A 114 11.65 2.74 -17.41
C ASN A 114 12.98 3.08 -16.74
N GLU A 115 12.99 3.42 -15.45
CA GLU A 115 14.23 3.61 -14.69
C GLU A 115 15.12 2.37 -14.69
N LYS A 116 14.53 1.18 -14.49
CA LYS A 116 15.27 -0.08 -14.51
C LYS A 116 15.87 -0.36 -15.89
N ASN A 117 15.09 -0.15 -16.95
CA ASN A 117 15.54 -0.37 -18.33
C ASN A 117 16.67 0.61 -18.71
N ALA A 118 16.52 1.89 -18.36
CA ALA A 118 17.55 2.90 -18.58
C ALA A 118 18.86 2.57 -17.82
N PHE A 119 18.76 2.06 -16.59
CA PHE A 119 19.92 1.65 -15.81
C PHE A 119 20.63 0.41 -16.39
N MET A 120 19.87 -0.58 -16.84
CA MET A 120 20.41 -1.85 -17.35
C MET A 120 20.95 -1.75 -18.78
N GLY A 121 20.48 -0.77 -19.56
CA GLY A 121 20.79 -0.65 -20.98
C GLY A 121 20.20 -1.80 -21.81
N THR A 122 20.72 -1.98 -23.02
CA THR A 122 20.32 -3.06 -23.92
C THR A 122 20.87 -4.40 -23.42
N LEU A 123 19.99 -5.34 -23.07
CA LEU A 123 20.39 -6.66 -22.62
C LEU A 123 20.39 -7.66 -23.78
N LYS A 124 21.09 -8.79 -23.60
CA LYS A 124 21.17 -9.87 -24.61
C LYS A 124 19.79 -10.35 -25.09
N LYS A 125 18.82 -10.44 -24.17
CA LYS A 125 17.44 -10.86 -24.48
C LYS A 125 16.69 -9.87 -25.38
N ASP A 126 17.06 -8.59 -25.33
CA ASP A 126 16.41 -7.53 -26.11
C ASP A 126 16.94 -7.54 -27.56
N ILE A 127 18.19 -7.99 -27.75
CA ILE A 127 18.79 -8.19 -29.09
C ILE A 127 18.23 -9.44 -29.77
N ALA A 128 18.01 -10.52 -29.02
CA ALA A 128 17.49 -11.78 -29.57
C ALA A 128 15.99 -11.76 -29.92
N SER A 129 15.28 -10.70 -29.52
CA SER A 129 13.84 -10.51 -29.79
C SER A 129 13.55 -9.41 -30.80
N ALA A 130 14.61 -8.76 -31.33
CA ALA A 130 14.56 -7.84 -32.47
C ALA A 130 14.73 -8.61 -33.79
#